data_AF-A0A8S8XQG4-F1
#
_entry.id   AF-A0A8S8XQG4-F1
#
_cell.length_a   1.000
_cell.length_b   1.000
_cell.length_c   1.000
_cell.angle_alpha   90.00
_cell.angle_beta   90.00
_cell.angle_gamma   90.00
#
_symmetry.space_group_name_H-M   'P 1'
#
loop_
_entity.id
_entity.type
_entity.pdbx_description
1 polymer ?
#
loop_
_entity_poly.entity_id
_entity_poly.type
_entity_poly.pdbx_seq_one_letter_code
_entity_poly.pdbx_strand_id
1 'polypeptide(L)'
;MAMPGLRQAVSDHRRLRRRLEALPWERDSELGMDVLDRMRRPEALADLTHDLPQLARQLAASPPDPDAPTWRAWRPDTMPTSATEVTPPAAAAQKPALSVDDAVIAAPASVVVPESSPPVEPIETPDSAGGSPNAPEHLDEALVEHDDAQAVAGEQETSEPLPVHEPARSAAKQPASPTGSEGREDVRPALLALFSRLGLEAPATMDARSVRRTLGPHVQEQPKDLRLTRLLRLALRLTPDALDRATVAQREMMADLSDMVEPLEAWTTLRLQARHLPNGHGLLNDALALGEALDRIPGPGRRLPLGEDEHDLPSSSETSALRTEVQRLSQAIHLPSAGGIR
;
A
#
# COMPACT_ATOMS: atom_id res chain seq x y z
N MET A 1 35.91 -8.46 29.04
CA MET A 1 35.22 -9.77 28.85
C MET A 1 34.47 -9.72 27.53
N ALA A 2 34.19 -10.86 26.88
CA ALA A 2 33.32 -10.85 25.70
C ALA A 2 31.85 -10.89 26.16
N MET A 3 31.04 -9.91 25.76
CA MET A 3 29.63 -9.84 26.13
C MET A 3 28.86 -11.02 25.50
N PRO A 4 28.07 -11.79 26.27
CA PRO A 4 27.17 -12.81 25.74
C PRO A 4 26.23 -12.21 24.67
N GLY A 5 25.95 -12.97 23.61
CA GLY A 5 25.00 -12.55 22.57
C GLY A 5 25.51 -11.58 21.51
N LEU A 6 26.67 -10.91 21.67
CA LEU A 6 27.16 -9.90 20.71
C LEU A 6 27.18 -10.39 19.25
N ARG A 7 27.69 -11.61 19.01
CA ARG A 7 27.71 -12.22 17.66
C ARG A 7 26.31 -12.49 17.10
N GLN A 8 25.32 -12.75 17.97
CA GLN A 8 23.93 -12.95 17.57
C GLN A 8 23.24 -11.61 17.26
N ALA A 9 23.50 -10.57 18.05
CA ALA A 9 22.98 -9.23 17.76
C ALA A 9 23.49 -8.68 16.42
N VAL A 10 24.76 -8.97 16.08
CA VAL A 10 25.35 -8.63 14.77
C VAL A 10 24.74 -9.44 13.62
N SER A 11 24.44 -10.73 13.79
CA SER A 11 23.77 -11.52 12.74
C SER A 11 22.29 -11.16 12.57
N ASP A 12 21.58 -10.85 13.66
CA ASP A 12 20.21 -10.33 13.66
C ASP A 12 20.10 -8.86 13.21
N HIS A 13 21.21 -8.15 12.99
CA HIS A 13 21.21 -6.74 12.55
C HIS A 13 20.37 -6.51 11.27
N ARG A 14 20.33 -7.47 10.32
CA ARG A 14 19.44 -7.41 9.12
C ARG A 14 17.95 -7.54 9.44
N ARG A 15 17.59 -8.12 10.60
CA ARG A 15 16.22 -8.19 11.12
C ARG A 15 15.87 -6.92 11.89
N LEU A 16 16.78 -6.44 12.74
CA LEU A 16 16.65 -5.16 13.46
C LEU A 16 16.44 -4.00 12.49
N ARG A 17 17.32 -3.86 11.48
CA ARG A 17 17.23 -2.85 10.43
C ARG A 17 15.85 -2.77 9.78
N ARG A 18 15.28 -3.90 9.35
CA ARG A 18 13.95 -3.94 8.71
C ARG A 18 12.78 -3.60 9.65
N ARG A 19 12.96 -3.69 10.97
CA ARG A 19 11.97 -3.24 11.96
C ARG A 19 12.08 -1.73 12.20
N LEU A 20 13.29 -1.19 12.23
CA LEU A 20 13.53 0.25 12.35
C LEU A 20 13.18 1.00 11.05
N GLU A 21 13.55 0.48 9.87
CA GLU A 21 13.17 1.01 8.53
C GLU A 21 11.64 1.02 8.27
N ALA A 22 10.81 0.56 9.22
CA ALA A 22 9.36 0.52 9.14
C ALA A 22 8.64 1.39 10.20
N LEU A 23 9.38 2.14 11.03
CA LEU A 23 8.82 3.11 11.98
C LEU A 23 8.65 4.50 11.31
N PRO A 24 7.67 5.31 11.77
CA PRO A 24 7.44 6.65 11.23
C PRO A 24 8.40 7.67 11.87
N TRP A 25 9.62 7.76 11.35
CA TRP A 25 10.66 8.69 11.81
C TRP A 25 10.37 10.15 11.44
N GLU A 26 9.39 10.39 10.56
CA GLU A 26 8.84 11.70 10.20
C GLU A 26 8.09 12.38 11.36
N ARG A 27 8.22 11.84 12.58
CA ARG A 27 7.59 12.32 13.81
C ARG A 27 8.60 12.64 14.92
N ASP A 28 9.86 12.23 14.75
CA ASP A 28 10.96 12.53 15.68
C ASP A 28 12.31 12.29 14.97
N SER A 29 12.86 13.35 14.38
CA SER A 29 14.11 13.29 13.62
C SER A 29 15.35 13.18 14.54
N GLU A 30 15.29 13.73 15.75
CA GLU A 30 16.37 13.63 16.75
C GLU A 30 16.50 12.20 17.27
N LEU A 31 15.40 11.58 17.70
CA LEU A 31 15.34 10.18 18.14
C LEU A 31 15.73 9.24 16.99
N GLY A 32 15.42 9.61 15.74
CA GLY A 32 15.93 8.94 14.54
C GLY A 32 17.45 9.01 14.37
N MET A 33 18.08 10.16 14.60
CA MET A 33 19.54 10.32 14.55
C MET A 33 20.24 9.58 15.69
N ASP A 34 19.67 9.61 16.89
CA ASP A 34 20.19 8.95 18.07
C ASP A 34 20.21 7.42 17.89
N VAL A 35 19.14 6.86 17.30
CA VAL A 35 19.08 5.45 16.88
C VAL A 35 20.14 5.14 15.82
N LEU A 36 20.38 6.03 14.84
CA LEU A 36 21.40 5.78 13.81
C LEU A 36 22.83 5.70 14.37
N ASP A 37 23.18 6.44 15.41
CA ASP A 37 24.50 6.28 16.04
C ASP A 37 24.58 5.01 16.89
N ARG A 38 23.54 4.71 17.69
CA ARG A 38 23.43 3.43 18.42
C ARG A 38 23.56 2.23 17.47
N MET A 39 23.01 2.31 16.25
CA MET A 39 23.11 1.25 15.23
C MET A 39 24.52 0.99 14.69
N ARG A 40 25.47 1.92 14.83
CA ARG A 40 26.89 1.73 14.46
C ARG A 40 27.65 0.92 15.51
N ARG A 41 27.16 0.90 16.75
CA ARG A 41 27.80 0.29 17.92
C ARG A 41 27.29 -1.15 18.09
N PRO A 42 28.10 -2.19 17.83
CA PRO A 42 27.61 -3.58 17.83
C PRO A 42 27.05 -4.03 19.18
N GLU A 43 27.53 -3.46 20.29
CA GLU A 43 27.04 -3.69 21.64
C GLU A 43 25.60 -3.19 21.86
N ALA A 44 25.23 -2.04 21.31
CA ALA A 44 23.90 -1.44 21.49
C ALA A 44 22.80 -2.09 20.63
N LEU A 45 23.15 -3.03 19.74
CA LEU A 45 22.20 -3.73 18.87
C LEU A 45 21.23 -4.65 19.63
N ALA A 46 21.66 -5.18 20.78
CA ALA A 46 20.79 -5.97 21.66
C ALA A 46 19.72 -5.09 22.30
N ASP A 47 20.14 -3.96 22.88
CA ASP A 47 19.27 -3.00 23.58
C ASP A 47 18.29 -2.34 22.58
N LEU A 48 18.76 -1.89 21.41
CA LEU A 48 17.90 -1.43 20.30
C LEU A 48 16.84 -2.46 19.87
N THR A 49 17.11 -3.76 20.03
CA THR A 49 16.14 -4.82 19.71
C THR A 49 15.08 -4.98 20.80
N HIS A 50 15.43 -4.67 22.06
CA HIS A 50 14.55 -4.63 23.22
C HIS A 50 13.70 -3.35 23.27
N ASP A 51 14.31 -2.18 23.06
CA ASP A 51 13.71 -0.84 23.13
C ASP A 51 12.73 -0.55 21.99
N LEU A 52 12.76 -1.34 20.92
CA LEU A 52 11.95 -1.16 19.71
C LEU A 52 10.44 -0.89 19.96
N PRO A 53 9.74 -1.55 20.91
CA PRO A 53 8.35 -1.25 21.26
C PRO A 53 8.18 0.03 22.10
N GLN A 54 9.24 0.58 22.69
CA GLN A 54 9.25 1.89 23.34
C GLN A 54 9.47 3.00 22.31
N LEU A 55 10.47 2.86 21.44
CA LEU A 55 10.72 3.78 20.31
C LEU A 55 9.45 3.93 19.45
N ALA A 56 8.77 2.82 19.14
CA ALA A 56 7.51 2.83 18.40
C ALA A 56 6.35 3.56 19.13
N ARG A 57 6.33 3.55 20.47
CA ARG A 57 5.32 4.29 21.27
C ARG A 57 5.65 5.78 21.37
N GLN A 58 6.93 6.14 21.46
CA GLN A 58 7.37 7.54 21.45
C GLN A 58 7.04 8.19 20.10
N LEU A 59 7.45 7.58 18.98
CA LEU A 59 7.10 8.04 17.63
C LEU A 59 5.58 8.08 17.38
N ALA A 60 4.80 7.22 18.02
CA ALA A 60 3.33 7.27 17.92
C ALA A 60 2.70 8.44 18.71
N ALA A 61 3.42 9.01 19.68
CA ALA A 61 2.97 10.14 20.50
C ALA A 61 3.45 11.51 19.97
N SER A 62 4.66 11.60 19.41
CA SER A 62 5.22 12.83 18.84
C SER A 62 4.40 13.34 17.63
N PRO A 63 4.23 14.66 17.42
CA PRO A 63 3.52 15.18 16.25
C PRO A 63 4.25 14.87 14.94
N PRO A 64 3.56 14.82 13.78
CA PRO A 64 4.24 14.71 12.49
C PRO A 64 4.93 16.01 12.09
N ASP A 65 6.17 15.91 11.64
CA ASP A 65 6.97 16.99 11.06
C ASP A 65 6.95 16.85 9.53
N PRO A 66 6.35 17.79 8.78
CA PRO A 66 6.25 17.71 7.32
C PRO A 66 7.59 17.92 6.59
N ASP A 67 8.57 18.55 7.24
CA ASP A 67 9.89 18.85 6.66
C ASP A 67 10.95 17.78 7.03
N ALA A 68 10.56 16.73 7.74
CA ALA A 68 11.46 15.69 8.24
C ALA A 68 12.17 14.90 7.10
N PRO A 69 13.50 14.71 7.18
CA PRO A 69 14.26 14.00 6.15
C PRO A 69 13.99 12.49 6.15
N THR A 70 13.95 11.87 4.97
CA THR A 70 13.64 10.43 4.82
C THR A 70 14.67 9.55 5.54
N TRP A 71 14.27 8.95 6.67
CA TRP A 71 15.15 8.12 7.49
C TRP A 71 15.54 6.81 6.80
N ARG A 72 16.81 6.39 6.96
CA ARG A 72 17.32 5.12 6.42
C ARG A 72 18.31 4.50 7.39
N ALA A 73 18.05 3.26 7.83
CA ALA A 73 18.93 2.57 8.76
C ALA A 73 20.35 2.43 8.22
N TRP A 74 21.33 2.71 9.09
CA TRP A 74 22.75 2.54 8.82
C TRP A 74 23.06 1.11 8.36
N ARG A 75 24.13 0.97 7.57
CA ARG A 75 24.62 -0.28 7.01
C ARG A 75 26.13 -0.35 7.24
N PRO A 76 26.69 -1.47 7.72
CA PRO A 76 28.13 -1.65 7.68
C PRO A 76 28.57 -1.68 6.21
N ASP A 77 29.52 -0.82 5.85
CA ASP A 77 30.14 -0.86 4.53
C ASP A 77 30.88 -2.19 4.38
N THR A 78 30.40 -3.04 3.48
CA THR A 78 31.20 -4.16 2.99
C THR A 78 32.36 -3.57 2.23
N MET A 79 33.58 -3.63 2.80
CA MET A 79 34.80 -3.30 2.07
C MET A 79 34.76 -3.97 0.70
N PRO A 80 35.12 -3.27 -0.39
CA PRO A 80 35.22 -3.91 -1.68
C PRO A 80 36.24 -5.05 -1.56
N THR A 81 35.80 -6.28 -1.79
CA THR A 81 36.68 -7.45 -1.81
C THR A 81 37.64 -7.29 -2.97
N SER A 82 38.77 -6.64 -2.73
CA SER A 82 39.88 -6.56 -3.67
C SER A 82 40.32 -7.99 -3.95
N ALA A 83 39.92 -8.52 -5.10
CA ALA A 83 40.38 -9.81 -5.58
C ALA A 83 41.88 -9.70 -5.82
N THR A 84 42.68 -10.08 -4.82
CA THR A 84 44.13 -10.14 -4.94
C THR A 84 44.45 -11.28 -5.89
N GLU A 85 44.56 -10.95 -7.18
CA GLU A 85 45.03 -11.85 -8.22
C GLU A 85 46.50 -12.17 -7.93
N VAL A 86 46.75 -13.33 -7.30
CA VAL A 86 48.09 -13.75 -6.87
C VAL A 86 48.89 -14.24 -8.07
N THR A 87 49.45 -13.30 -8.82
CA THR A 87 50.50 -13.59 -9.80
C THR A 87 51.80 -13.93 -9.07
N PRO A 88 52.37 -15.14 -9.22
CA PRO A 88 53.64 -15.50 -8.58
C PRO A 88 54.82 -14.77 -9.25
N PRO A 89 55.88 -14.40 -8.50
CA PRO A 89 56.94 -13.55 -9.01
C PRO A 89 57.96 -14.30 -9.89
N ALA A 90 58.21 -13.80 -11.09
CA ALA A 90 59.40 -14.11 -11.89
C ALA A 90 60.56 -13.15 -11.52
N ALA A 91 61.80 -13.60 -11.63
CA ALA A 91 62.94 -12.95 -10.97
C ALA A 91 63.69 -11.89 -11.79
N ALA A 92 63.97 -10.77 -11.12
CA ALA A 92 65.18 -9.93 -11.16
C ALA A 92 65.89 -9.62 -12.51
N ALA A 93 65.88 -8.33 -12.86
CA ALA A 93 67.00 -7.61 -13.49
C ALA A 93 67.24 -6.30 -12.73
N GLN A 94 68.43 -5.67 -12.85
CA GLN A 94 68.94 -4.70 -11.85
C GLN A 94 69.14 -3.25 -12.36
N LYS A 95 69.31 -2.34 -11.38
CA LYS A 95 69.67 -0.89 -11.41
C LYS A 95 71.03 -0.60 -12.12
N PRO A 96 71.49 0.66 -12.38
CA PRO A 96 71.22 1.97 -11.71
C PRO A 96 70.89 3.14 -12.70
N ALA A 97 70.89 4.46 -12.41
CA ALA A 97 71.52 5.31 -11.37
C ALA A 97 70.74 6.65 -11.11
N LEU A 98 70.64 7.17 -9.87
CA LEU A 98 71.44 8.23 -9.19
C LEU A 98 71.01 9.71 -9.39
N SER A 99 70.31 10.25 -8.38
CA SER A 99 70.22 11.63 -7.84
C SER A 99 69.33 11.56 -6.57
N VAL A 100 69.45 12.27 -5.41
CA VAL A 100 70.31 13.33 -4.83
C VAL A 100 70.28 14.70 -5.53
N ASP A 101 69.95 15.85 -4.90
CA ASP A 101 69.47 16.20 -3.52
C ASP A 101 68.28 17.21 -3.62
N ASP A 102 67.69 17.91 -2.63
CA ASP A 102 68.01 18.26 -1.21
C ASP A 102 66.70 18.54 -0.39
N ALA A 103 66.79 19.04 0.87
CA ALA A 103 65.69 19.27 1.82
C ALA A 103 65.48 20.74 2.27
N VAL A 104 64.43 21.01 3.07
CA VAL A 104 64.42 21.95 4.22
C VAL A 104 63.22 21.65 5.14
N ILE A 105 63.36 21.93 6.43
CA ILE A 105 62.45 21.57 7.54
C ILE A 105 61.79 22.83 8.13
N ALA A 106 60.48 22.79 8.46
CA ALA A 106 59.92 23.53 9.61
C ALA A 106 58.49 23.08 10.01
N ALA A 107 58.28 22.96 11.32
CA ALA A 107 57.01 22.96 12.06
C ALA A 107 57.19 23.99 13.22
N PRO A 108 56.26 24.25 14.18
CA PRO A 108 55.01 23.53 14.47
C PRO A 108 53.78 24.39 14.88
N ALA A 109 52.70 23.67 15.20
CA ALA A 109 51.57 23.95 16.10
C ALA A 109 51.37 25.32 16.78
N SER A 110 50.09 25.67 16.98
CA SER A 110 49.63 26.48 18.12
C SER A 110 48.26 26.00 18.62
N VAL A 111 48.08 26.05 19.94
CA VAL A 111 46.85 25.68 20.66
C VAL A 111 46.16 26.95 21.11
N VAL A 112 44.85 27.09 20.89
CA VAL A 112 44.01 28.07 21.57
C VAL A 112 42.70 27.42 21.97
N VAL A 113 42.44 27.43 23.28
CA VAL A 113 41.13 27.17 23.89
C VAL A 113 40.51 28.52 24.25
N PRO A 114 39.19 28.67 24.18
CA PRO A 114 38.53 29.45 25.22
C PRO A 114 37.33 28.70 25.83
N GLU A 115 37.35 28.65 27.16
CA GLU A 115 36.25 28.22 28.02
C GLU A 115 35.72 29.47 28.76
N SER A 116 34.41 29.76 28.69
CA SER A 116 33.70 30.61 29.67
C SER A 116 32.18 30.67 29.38
N SER A 117 31.37 30.22 30.34
CA SER A 117 30.08 30.87 30.66
C SER A 117 30.36 31.97 31.70
N PRO A 118 29.47 32.97 31.90
CA PRO A 118 28.46 32.83 32.98
C PRO A 118 27.12 33.56 32.61
N PRO A 119 26.27 34.08 33.52
CA PRO A 119 25.12 33.29 33.99
C PRO A 119 23.74 33.99 33.98
N VAL A 120 22.68 33.16 34.08
CA VAL A 120 21.43 33.30 34.87
C VAL A 120 20.94 34.70 35.28
N GLU A 121 19.69 35.04 34.90
CA GLU A 121 18.60 35.30 35.87
C GLU A 121 17.18 35.05 35.26
N PRO A 122 16.15 34.69 36.05
CA PRO A 122 14.82 34.29 35.55
C PRO A 122 13.69 35.30 35.85
N ILE A 123 12.66 35.38 34.99
CA ILE A 123 11.43 36.14 35.26
C ILE A 123 10.16 35.31 34.95
N GLU A 124 9.52 34.91 36.04
CA GLU A 124 8.07 34.88 36.31
C GLU A 124 7.05 34.20 35.37
N THR A 125 6.43 33.15 35.90
CA THR A 125 5.05 32.73 35.59
C THR A 125 4.03 33.57 36.35
N PRO A 126 2.90 33.97 35.73
CA PRO A 126 1.65 34.21 36.45
C PRO A 126 0.81 32.93 36.52
N ASP A 127 0.53 32.47 37.74
CA ASP A 127 -0.56 31.52 38.01
C ASP A 127 -1.93 32.21 37.84
N SER A 128 -2.92 31.48 37.35
CA SER A 128 -4.33 31.85 37.47
C SER A 128 -5.24 30.62 37.41
N ALA A 129 -5.17 29.81 38.47
CA ALA A 129 -6.06 28.69 38.80
C ALA A 129 -7.56 28.86 38.46
N GLY A 130 -8.23 27.71 38.21
CA GLY A 130 -9.67 27.55 38.46
C GLY A 130 -10.46 26.75 37.41
N GLY A 131 -10.91 25.53 37.74
CA GLY A 131 -11.92 24.82 36.94
C GLY A 131 -11.84 23.28 36.97
N SER A 132 -12.44 22.64 37.96
CA SER A 132 -12.67 21.18 38.02
C SER A 132 -13.68 20.86 39.14
N PRO A 133 -14.47 19.76 39.10
CA PRO A 133 -14.84 18.89 37.97
C PRO A 133 -16.37 18.95 37.69
N ASN A 134 -16.89 18.12 36.77
CA ASN A 134 -18.10 17.32 37.07
C ASN A 134 -18.45 16.24 36.03
N ALA A 135 -18.81 15.07 36.56
CA ALA A 135 -19.56 13.96 35.98
C ALA A 135 -19.97 13.04 37.16
N PRO A 136 -20.94 12.10 37.04
CA PRO A 136 -21.82 11.77 35.91
C PRO A 136 -23.32 11.89 36.30
N GLU A 137 -24.24 11.28 35.53
CA GLU A 137 -25.29 10.31 35.94
C GLU A 137 -26.52 10.30 35.01
N HIS A 138 -27.27 9.18 35.07
CA HIS A 138 -28.55 8.86 34.38
C HIS A 138 -28.51 8.80 32.84
N LEU A 139 -28.91 7.72 32.14
CA LEU A 139 -29.94 6.67 32.32
C LEU A 139 -31.38 7.19 32.36
N ASP A 140 -32.05 7.08 31.20
CA ASP A 140 -33.50 6.85 31.11
C ASP A 140 -33.76 5.85 29.97
N GLU A 141 -34.58 4.84 30.24
CA GLU A 141 -35.09 3.90 29.24
C GLU A 141 -36.44 4.39 28.71
N ALA A 142 -36.65 4.34 27.40
CA ALA A 142 -37.94 4.66 26.79
C ALA A 142 -38.42 3.49 25.91
N LEU A 143 -39.04 2.49 26.54
CA LEU A 143 -39.95 1.59 25.82
C LEU A 143 -41.11 2.42 25.25
N VAL A 144 -41.39 2.23 23.97
CA VAL A 144 -42.72 2.48 23.42
C VAL A 144 -43.13 1.24 22.62
N GLU A 145 -43.83 0.34 23.30
CA GLU A 145 -44.67 -0.64 22.62
C GLU A 145 -45.78 0.11 21.88
N HIS A 146 -46.08 -0.29 20.64
CA HIS A 146 -47.39 -0.10 20.03
C HIS A 146 -47.76 -1.41 19.34
N ASP A 147 -48.94 -1.91 19.68
CA ASP A 147 -49.39 -3.27 19.40
C ASP A 147 -50.51 -3.30 18.35
N ASP A 148 -50.70 -4.51 17.82
CA ASP A 148 -51.93 -5.08 17.25
C ASP A 148 -52.40 -4.71 15.82
N ALA A 149 -53.05 -5.72 15.23
CA ALA A 149 -54.03 -5.72 14.15
C ALA A 149 -53.63 -5.38 12.69
N GLN A 150 -53.99 -6.17 11.67
CA GLN A 150 -54.40 -7.59 11.62
C GLN A 150 -54.48 -8.13 10.17
N ALA A 151 -54.00 -9.37 9.93
CA ALA A 151 -54.42 -10.29 8.85
C ALA A 151 -54.31 -9.77 7.36
N VAL A 152 -54.54 -10.55 6.29
CA VAL A 152 -55.10 -11.91 6.09
C VAL A 152 -54.22 -12.75 5.14
N ALA A 153 -54.19 -14.06 5.38
CA ALA A 153 -53.47 -15.10 4.62
C ALA A 153 -53.96 -15.29 3.16
N GLY A 154 -53.17 -16.01 2.34
CA GLY A 154 -53.55 -16.33 0.96
C GLY A 154 -52.57 -17.18 0.13
N GLU A 155 -51.81 -18.11 0.72
CA GLU A 155 -50.96 -19.04 -0.06
C GLU A 155 -51.77 -20.22 -0.62
N GLN A 156 -51.65 -20.51 -1.92
CA GLN A 156 -51.89 -21.85 -2.49
C GLN A 156 -50.97 -22.10 -3.69
N GLU A 157 -50.36 -23.29 -3.71
CA GLU A 157 -49.58 -23.83 -4.82
C GLU A 157 -50.50 -24.41 -5.93
N THR A 158 -50.04 -24.46 -7.19
CA THR A 158 -49.70 -25.73 -7.92
C THR A 158 -49.68 -25.60 -9.46
N SER A 159 -48.66 -26.25 -10.04
CA SER A 159 -48.67 -27.06 -11.29
C SER A 159 -48.99 -26.46 -12.69
N GLU A 160 -47.91 -26.45 -13.49
CA GLU A 160 -47.79 -26.81 -14.93
C GLU A 160 -48.66 -28.06 -15.31
N PRO A 161 -49.24 -28.23 -16.56
CA PRO A 161 -48.49 -28.10 -17.82
C PRO A 161 -49.19 -27.61 -19.12
N LEU A 162 -48.32 -27.40 -20.12
CA LEU A 162 -48.54 -27.43 -21.59
C LEU A 162 -49.31 -28.70 -22.06
N PRO A 163 -49.95 -28.80 -23.27
CA PRO A 163 -49.27 -28.48 -24.56
C PRO A 163 -50.13 -28.14 -25.83
N VAL A 164 -49.40 -28.08 -26.95
CA VAL A 164 -49.72 -28.24 -28.40
C VAL A 164 -50.42 -27.15 -29.26
N HIS A 165 -49.73 -26.92 -30.39
CA HIS A 165 -50.19 -26.86 -31.79
C HIS A 165 -50.04 -25.56 -32.61
N GLU A 166 -49.03 -25.61 -33.47
CA GLU A 166 -48.77 -24.78 -34.66
C GLU A 166 -49.88 -24.97 -35.72
N PRO A 167 -50.03 -24.03 -36.68
CA PRO A 167 -49.39 -24.30 -37.98
C PRO A 167 -48.79 -23.09 -38.73
N ALA A 168 -47.59 -23.31 -39.25
CA ALA A 168 -46.82 -22.60 -40.26
C ALA A 168 -47.55 -21.67 -41.27
N ARG A 169 -46.87 -20.54 -41.56
CA ARG A 169 -46.61 -20.12 -42.96
C ARG A 169 -45.13 -19.82 -43.16
N SER A 170 -44.65 -20.04 -44.38
CA SER A 170 -43.22 -20.20 -44.69
C SER A 170 -42.74 -19.24 -45.80
N ALA A 171 -41.42 -19.20 -45.94
CA ALA A 171 -40.64 -18.69 -47.06
C ALA A 171 -40.65 -17.18 -47.37
N ALA A 172 -39.61 -16.50 -46.85
CA ALA A 172 -38.78 -15.63 -47.69
C ALA A 172 -37.31 -15.87 -47.29
N LYS A 173 -36.50 -16.43 -48.21
CA LYS A 173 -35.08 -16.77 -47.96
C LYS A 173 -34.21 -16.25 -49.12
N GLN A 174 -33.44 -15.21 -48.86
CA GLN A 174 -32.23 -14.91 -49.63
C GLN A 174 -31.05 -14.63 -48.67
N PRO A 175 -29.82 -15.03 -49.04
CA PRO A 175 -28.67 -14.95 -48.14
C PRO A 175 -27.99 -13.58 -48.23
N ALA A 176 -27.68 -13.00 -47.07
CA ALA A 176 -26.53 -12.13 -46.90
C ALA A 176 -25.37 -12.96 -46.34
N SER A 177 -24.15 -12.67 -46.77
CA SER A 177 -22.97 -13.50 -46.50
C SER A 177 -22.65 -13.64 -45.01
N PRO A 178 -21.97 -14.73 -44.59
CA PRO A 178 -21.23 -14.71 -43.33
C PRO A 178 -20.11 -13.68 -43.47
N THR A 179 -20.34 -12.46 -42.99
CA THR A 179 -19.25 -11.52 -42.73
C THR A 179 -18.42 -12.12 -41.61
N GLY A 180 -17.28 -12.72 -41.96
CA GLY A 180 -16.34 -13.22 -40.96
C GLY A 180 -15.98 -12.09 -40.02
N SER A 181 -16.20 -12.28 -38.72
CA SER A 181 -15.73 -11.36 -37.69
C SER A 181 -14.23 -11.57 -37.48
N GLU A 182 -13.45 -11.20 -38.50
CA GLU A 182 -12.01 -10.95 -38.35
C GLU A 182 -11.84 -10.00 -37.15
N GLY A 183 -10.92 -10.37 -36.24
CA GLY A 183 -11.03 -10.08 -34.82
C GLY A 183 -11.38 -8.63 -34.47
N ARG A 184 -12.67 -8.35 -34.27
CA ARG A 184 -13.15 -7.00 -33.94
C ARG A 184 -12.56 -6.58 -32.59
N GLU A 185 -12.02 -5.38 -32.56
CA GLU A 185 -11.21 -4.85 -31.46
C GLU A 185 -12.09 -4.43 -30.25
N ASP A 186 -12.72 -5.43 -29.64
CA ASP A 186 -13.76 -5.28 -28.62
C ASP A 186 -13.22 -5.49 -27.19
N VAL A 187 -13.47 -4.53 -26.30
CA VAL A 187 -13.03 -4.60 -24.88
C VAL A 187 -14.04 -5.31 -23.96
N ARG A 188 -15.24 -5.64 -24.46
CA ARG A 188 -16.30 -6.28 -23.66
C ARG A 188 -15.88 -7.59 -22.96
N PRO A 189 -15.07 -8.50 -23.53
CA PRO A 189 -14.63 -9.69 -22.82
C PRO A 189 -13.79 -9.38 -21.57
N ALA A 190 -12.90 -8.38 -21.64
CA ALA A 190 -12.08 -7.95 -20.50
C ALA A 190 -12.92 -7.25 -19.43
N LEU A 191 -13.90 -6.43 -19.84
CA LEU A 191 -14.87 -5.81 -18.92
C LEU A 191 -15.76 -6.86 -18.21
N LEU A 192 -16.21 -7.89 -18.92
CA LEU A 192 -16.99 -8.99 -18.33
C LEU A 192 -16.18 -9.77 -17.29
N ALA A 193 -14.91 -10.05 -17.57
CA ALA A 193 -13.99 -10.67 -16.61
C ALA A 193 -13.76 -9.77 -15.39
N LEU A 194 -13.60 -8.46 -15.59
CA LEU A 194 -13.44 -7.47 -14.53
C LEU A 194 -14.68 -7.40 -13.63
N PHE A 195 -15.90 -7.30 -14.18
CA PHE A 195 -17.15 -7.32 -13.40
C PHE A 195 -17.27 -8.60 -12.56
N SER A 196 -17.07 -9.77 -13.19
CA SER A 196 -17.14 -11.07 -12.51
C SER A 196 -16.17 -11.18 -11.34
N ARG A 197 -14.88 -10.79 -11.53
CA ARG A 197 -13.87 -10.81 -10.46
C ARG A 197 -14.09 -9.76 -9.37
N LEU A 198 -14.72 -8.63 -9.68
CA LEU A 198 -15.08 -7.62 -8.66
C LEU A 198 -16.28 -8.06 -7.79
N GLY A 199 -16.98 -9.12 -8.16
CA GLY A 199 -18.25 -9.54 -7.53
C GLY A 199 -19.46 -8.72 -8.00
N LEU A 200 -19.42 -8.20 -9.23
CA LEU A 200 -20.47 -7.35 -9.80
C LEU A 200 -21.24 -8.02 -10.93
N GLU A 201 -22.55 -7.83 -10.92
CA GLU A 201 -23.40 -8.20 -12.06
C GLU A 201 -23.12 -7.30 -13.27
N ALA A 202 -22.91 -7.93 -14.42
CA ALA A 202 -22.63 -7.22 -15.66
C ALA A 202 -23.91 -6.52 -16.20
N PRO A 203 -23.81 -5.28 -16.70
CA PRO A 203 -24.98 -4.57 -17.22
C PRO A 203 -25.56 -5.28 -18.46
N ALA A 204 -26.87 -5.59 -18.41
CA ALA A 204 -27.60 -6.33 -19.45
C ALA A 204 -27.43 -5.75 -20.88
N THR A 205 -27.24 -4.43 -20.99
CA THR A 205 -26.74 -3.78 -22.21
C THR A 205 -25.32 -3.30 -21.96
N MET A 206 -24.32 -3.99 -22.52
CA MET A 206 -22.91 -3.64 -22.35
C MET A 206 -22.48 -2.52 -23.31
N ASP A 207 -22.52 -1.27 -22.83
CA ASP A 207 -22.07 -0.06 -23.53
C ASP A 207 -21.25 0.85 -22.59
N ALA A 208 -20.62 1.89 -23.13
CA ALA A 208 -19.74 2.77 -22.34
C ALA A 208 -20.49 3.54 -21.22
N ARG A 209 -21.78 3.81 -21.38
CA ARG A 209 -22.60 4.51 -20.37
C ARG A 209 -23.00 3.55 -19.26
N SER A 210 -23.37 2.31 -19.57
CA SER A 210 -23.74 1.30 -18.57
C SER A 210 -22.54 0.88 -17.74
N VAL A 211 -21.37 0.67 -18.36
CA VAL A 211 -20.10 0.41 -17.66
C VAL A 211 -19.76 1.54 -16.69
N ARG A 212 -19.83 2.80 -17.15
CA ARG A 212 -19.58 3.98 -16.30
C ARG A 212 -20.62 4.14 -15.18
N ARG A 213 -21.88 3.75 -15.43
CA ARG A 213 -22.96 3.77 -14.42
C ARG A 213 -22.79 2.68 -13.36
N THR A 214 -22.33 1.48 -13.72
CA THR A 214 -22.12 0.38 -12.77
C THR A 214 -20.84 0.58 -11.95
N LEU A 215 -19.72 0.98 -12.55
CA LEU A 215 -18.45 1.17 -11.82
C LEU A 215 -18.34 2.51 -11.07
N GLY A 216 -19.10 3.53 -11.46
CA GLY A 216 -19.02 4.89 -10.92
C GLY A 216 -19.33 5.05 -9.42
N PRO A 217 -20.38 4.39 -8.86
CA PRO A 217 -20.67 4.41 -7.43
C PRO A 217 -19.52 3.84 -6.59
N HIS A 218 -19.03 2.65 -6.98
CA HIS A 218 -17.96 1.93 -6.28
C HIS A 218 -16.63 2.70 -6.20
N VAL A 219 -16.38 3.70 -7.05
CA VAL A 219 -15.23 4.61 -6.87
C VAL A 219 -15.36 5.42 -5.57
N GLN A 220 -16.57 5.89 -5.25
CA GLN A 220 -16.86 6.83 -4.16
C GLN A 220 -17.20 6.14 -2.84
N GLU A 221 -17.56 4.86 -2.86
CA GLU A 221 -17.84 4.07 -1.64
C GLU A 221 -16.58 3.96 -0.76
N GLN A 222 -16.71 4.24 0.53
CA GLN A 222 -15.61 4.31 1.49
C GLN A 222 -16.05 3.76 2.86
N PRO A 223 -15.13 3.28 3.71
CA PRO A 223 -13.67 3.22 3.52
C PRO A 223 -13.20 1.97 2.74
N LYS A 224 -12.28 2.12 1.77
CA LYS A 224 -11.61 0.99 1.08
C LYS A 224 -10.19 1.32 0.63
N ASP A 225 -9.46 0.32 0.12
CA ASP A 225 -8.08 0.47 -0.39
C ASP A 225 -7.99 1.48 -1.56
N LEU A 226 -7.07 2.45 -1.46
CA LEU A 226 -6.76 3.34 -2.59
C LEU A 226 -6.30 2.59 -3.84
N ARG A 227 -5.69 1.41 -3.73
CA ARG A 227 -5.29 0.58 -4.88
C ARG A 227 -6.50 0.05 -5.65
N LEU A 228 -7.56 -0.37 -4.94
CA LEU A 228 -8.82 -0.78 -5.55
C LEU A 228 -9.56 0.43 -6.13
N THR A 229 -9.54 1.57 -5.45
CA THR A 229 -10.11 2.83 -5.96
C THR A 229 -9.41 3.30 -7.25
N ARG A 230 -8.07 3.22 -7.30
CA ARG A 230 -7.24 3.47 -8.50
C ARG A 230 -7.60 2.51 -9.63
N LEU A 231 -7.78 1.22 -9.34
CA LEU A 231 -8.15 0.19 -10.32
C LEU A 231 -9.48 0.56 -11.01
N LEU A 232 -10.51 0.91 -10.24
CA LEU A 232 -11.80 1.35 -10.75
C LEU A 232 -11.69 2.65 -11.58
N ARG A 233 -10.96 3.66 -11.10
CA ARG A 233 -10.75 4.93 -11.83
C ARG A 233 -9.98 4.71 -13.14
N LEU A 234 -8.98 3.83 -13.17
CA LEU A 234 -8.28 3.45 -14.40
C LEU A 234 -9.16 2.67 -15.38
N ALA A 235 -9.99 1.73 -14.91
CA ALA A 235 -10.94 1.01 -15.76
C ALA A 235 -11.97 1.96 -16.41
N LEU A 236 -12.50 2.91 -15.64
CA LEU A 236 -13.37 3.99 -16.17
C LEU A 236 -12.65 4.85 -17.21
N ARG A 237 -11.38 5.19 -17.00
CA ARG A 237 -10.55 6.01 -17.90
C ARG A 237 -10.16 5.28 -19.19
N LEU A 238 -9.99 3.95 -19.13
CA LEU A 238 -9.69 3.08 -20.27
C LEU A 238 -10.93 2.68 -21.08
N THR A 239 -12.14 2.84 -20.54
CA THR A 239 -13.41 2.51 -21.21
C THR A 239 -13.69 3.52 -22.35
N PRO A 240 -13.55 3.13 -23.64
CA PRO A 240 -13.81 4.03 -24.77
C PRO A 240 -15.32 4.24 -24.95
N ASP A 241 -15.72 5.31 -25.65
CA ASP A 241 -17.15 5.59 -25.89
C ASP A 241 -17.82 4.57 -26.82
N ALA A 242 -17.04 3.88 -27.67
CA ALA A 242 -17.47 2.75 -28.48
C ALA A 242 -16.62 1.52 -28.14
N LEU A 243 -17.21 0.54 -27.43
CA LEU A 243 -16.49 -0.63 -26.89
C LEU A 243 -15.92 -1.56 -27.98
N ASP A 244 -16.50 -1.54 -29.18
CA ASP A 244 -16.08 -2.32 -30.36
C ASP A 244 -14.95 -1.65 -31.17
N ARG A 245 -14.41 -0.53 -30.66
CA ARG A 245 -13.31 0.27 -31.24
C ARG A 245 -12.20 0.54 -30.23
N ALA A 246 -12.05 -0.33 -29.22
CA ALA A 246 -11.00 -0.20 -28.21
C ALA A 246 -9.65 -0.56 -28.83
N THR A 247 -8.64 0.29 -28.73
CA THR A 247 -7.29 -0.01 -29.25
C THR A 247 -6.69 -1.25 -28.59
N VAL A 248 -5.77 -1.94 -29.28
CA VAL A 248 -5.01 -3.08 -28.72
C VAL A 248 -4.49 -2.77 -27.31
N ALA A 249 -3.87 -1.60 -27.13
CA ALA A 249 -3.33 -1.15 -25.85
C ALA A 249 -4.39 -0.96 -24.74
N GLN A 250 -5.61 -0.52 -25.09
CA GLN A 250 -6.73 -0.43 -24.13
C GLN A 250 -7.25 -1.82 -23.72
N ARG A 251 -7.26 -2.80 -24.64
CA ARG A 251 -7.66 -4.18 -24.32
C ARG A 251 -6.62 -4.87 -23.44
N GLU A 252 -5.33 -4.71 -23.75
CA GLU A 252 -4.21 -5.16 -22.90
C GLU A 252 -4.35 -4.59 -21.47
N MET A 253 -4.41 -3.26 -21.34
CA MET A 253 -4.51 -2.61 -20.02
C MET A 253 -5.80 -2.96 -19.26
N MET A 254 -6.92 -3.24 -19.94
CA MET A 254 -8.14 -3.71 -19.28
C MET A 254 -8.00 -5.15 -18.78
N ALA A 255 -7.30 -6.01 -19.52
CA ALA A 255 -6.96 -7.36 -19.06
C ALA A 255 -6.00 -7.30 -17.86
N ASP A 256 -4.95 -6.47 -17.92
CA ASP A 256 -4.02 -6.24 -16.81
C ASP A 256 -4.76 -5.82 -15.52
N LEU A 257 -5.73 -4.89 -15.62
CA LEU A 257 -6.54 -4.47 -14.47
C LEU A 257 -7.48 -5.58 -13.96
N SER A 258 -7.98 -6.45 -14.84
CA SER A 258 -8.79 -7.62 -14.46
C SER A 258 -7.95 -8.65 -13.72
N ASP A 259 -6.72 -8.92 -14.16
CA ASP A 259 -5.80 -9.85 -13.48
C ASP A 259 -5.25 -9.29 -12.16
N MET A 260 -5.22 -7.97 -11.98
CA MET A 260 -4.92 -7.31 -10.70
C MET A 260 -5.99 -7.48 -9.61
N VAL A 261 -7.18 -7.98 -9.94
CA VAL A 261 -8.27 -8.18 -8.97
C VAL A 261 -7.99 -9.38 -8.05
N GLU A 262 -7.52 -10.50 -8.60
CA GLU A 262 -7.25 -11.74 -7.86
C GLU A 262 -6.24 -11.57 -6.69
N PRO A 263 -5.07 -10.92 -6.84
CA PRO A 263 -4.18 -10.66 -5.72
C PRO A 263 -4.72 -9.62 -4.71
N LEU A 264 -5.62 -8.72 -5.11
CA LEU A 264 -6.33 -7.84 -4.17
C LEU A 264 -7.37 -8.60 -3.35
N GLU A 265 -8.12 -9.51 -3.97
CA GLU A 265 -9.08 -10.40 -3.32
C GLU A 265 -8.41 -11.35 -2.34
N ALA A 266 -7.38 -12.08 -2.79
CA ALA A 266 -6.62 -12.98 -1.93
C ALA A 266 -6.07 -12.26 -0.68
N TRP A 267 -5.57 -11.03 -0.83
CA TRP A 267 -5.06 -10.21 0.28
C TRP A 267 -6.17 -9.69 1.22
N THR A 268 -7.32 -9.32 0.66
CA THR A 268 -8.48 -8.79 1.40
C THR A 268 -9.12 -9.89 2.25
N THR A 269 -9.45 -11.02 1.62
CA THR A 269 -9.97 -12.24 2.25
C THR A 269 -9.07 -12.72 3.38
N LEU A 270 -7.76 -12.83 3.13
CA LEU A 270 -6.75 -13.20 4.13
C LEU A 270 -6.70 -12.24 5.33
N ARG A 271 -6.96 -10.94 5.14
CA ARG A 271 -7.04 -9.97 6.23
C ARG A 271 -8.38 -9.98 6.99
N LEU A 272 -9.48 -10.30 6.33
CA LEU A 272 -10.79 -10.52 6.98
C LEU A 272 -10.74 -11.78 7.84
N GLN A 273 -10.18 -12.88 7.32
CA GLN A 273 -9.98 -14.13 8.05
C GLN A 273 -9.08 -13.93 9.29
N ALA A 274 -7.97 -13.19 9.15
CA ALA A 274 -7.11 -12.82 10.28
C ALA A 274 -7.75 -11.87 11.32
N ARG A 275 -8.99 -11.41 11.06
CA ARG A 275 -9.83 -10.61 11.96
C ARG A 275 -11.10 -11.34 12.40
N HIS A 276 -11.28 -12.59 11.99
CA HIS A 276 -12.51 -13.37 12.17
C HIS A 276 -13.78 -12.70 11.62
N LEU A 277 -13.64 -11.97 10.51
CA LEU A 277 -14.73 -11.30 9.79
C LEU A 277 -15.23 -12.17 8.62
N PRO A 278 -16.51 -12.05 8.23
CA PRO A 278 -17.04 -12.68 7.02
C PRO A 278 -16.27 -12.20 5.78
N ASN A 279 -16.27 -13.05 4.75
CA ASN A 279 -15.58 -12.89 3.47
C ASN A 279 -16.26 -13.79 2.43
N GLY A 280 -16.03 -13.53 1.15
CA GLY A 280 -16.68 -14.21 0.04
C GLY A 280 -17.94 -13.51 -0.49
N HIS A 281 -18.14 -12.22 -0.18
CA HIS A 281 -19.23 -11.41 -0.73
C HIS A 281 -18.82 -10.65 -2.01
N GLY A 282 -17.68 -11.01 -2.61
CA GLY A 282 -17.06 -10.31 -3.73
C GLY A 282 -16.16 -9.17 -3.26
N LEU A 283 -15.06 -8.92 -4.00
CA LEU A 283 -13.98 -8.02 -3.56
C LEU A 283 -14.48 -6.65 -3.07
N LEU A 284 -15.46 -6.03 -3.73
CA LEU A 284 -15.89 -4.68 -3.34
C LEU A 284 -16.55 -4.65 -1.95
N ASN A 285 -17.43 -5.60 -1.65
CA ASN A 285 -18.07 -5.72 -0.35
C ASN A 285 -17.06 -6.11 0.74
N ASP A 286 -16.21 -7.09 0.45
CA ASP A 286 -15.15 -7.55 1.36
C ASP A 286 -14.12 -6.43 1.65
N ALA A 287 -13.79 -5.59 0.65
CA ALA A 287 -12.86 -4.47 0.81
C ALA A 287 -13.44 -3.32 1.66
N LEU A 288 -14.74 -3.06 1.58
CA LEU A 288 -15.44 -2.10 2.43
C LEU A 288 -15.47 -2.59 3.88
N ALA A 289 -15.92 -3.84 4.11
CA ALA A 289 -15.91 -4.46 5.43
C ALA A 289 -14.51 -4.51 6.07
N LEU A 290 -13.47 -4.74 5.26
CA LEU A 290 -12.07 -4.68 5.72
C LEU A 290 -11.65 -3.24 6.05
N GLY A 291 -12.08 -2.25 5.26
CA GLY A 291 -11.81 -0.83 5.50
C GLY A 291 -12.41 -0.34 6.81
N GLU A 292 -13.70 -0.60 7.06
CA GLU A 292 -14.41 -0.24 8.29
C GLU A 292 -13.70 -0.84 9.52
N ALA A 293 -13.33 -2.11 9.42
CA ALA A 293 -12.62 -2.80 10.49
C ALA A 293 -11.20 -2.22 10.72
N LEU A 294 -10.49 -1.81 9.65
CA LEU A 294 -9.16 -1.20 9.73
C LEU A 294 -9.17 0.22 10.27
N ASP A 295 -10.23 0.98 10.00
CA ASP A 295 -10.42 2.32 10.56
C ASP A 295 -10.74 2.24 12.06
N ARG A 296 -11.74 1.45 12.44
CA ARG A 296 -12.14 1.21 13.84
C ARG A 296 -11.02 0.62 14.70
N ILE A 297 -10.26 -0.34 14.16
CA ILE A 297 -9.11 -0.96 14.85
C ILE A 297 -7.95 -1.11 13.84
N PRO A 298 -6.97 -0.19 13.85
CA PRO A 298 -5.80 -0.27 12.97
C PRO A 298 -5.00 -1.57 13.14
N GLY A 299 -4.73 -2.26 12.03
CA GLY A 299 -3.90 -3.47 12.04
C GLY A 299 -2.41 -3.17 12.25
N PRO A 300 -1.63 -4.08 12.87
CA PRO A 300 -0.19 -3.92 13.02
C PRO A 300 0.55 -3.97 11.68
N GLY A 301 1.66 -3.24 11.59
CA GLY A 301 2.46 -3.09 10.37
C GLY A 301 2.08 -1.85 9.57
N ARG A 302 2.31 -1.87 8.25
CA ARG A 302 1.97 -0.74 7.38
C ARG A 302 0.45 -0.59 7.30
N ARG A 303 -0.07 0.60 7.62
CA ARG A 303 -1.49 0.95 7.40
C ARG A 303 -1.83 0.83 5.92
N LEU A 304 -3.06 0.39 5.64
CA LEU A 304 -3.63 0.49 4.31
C LEU A 304 -3.98 1.97 4.07
N PRO A 305 -3.67 2.56 2.91
CA PRO A 305 -4.24 3.85 2.55
C PRO A 305 -5.75 3.67 2.30
N LEU A 306 -6.55 4.34 3.13
CA LEU A 306 -8.00 4.44 3.07
C LEU A 306 -8.37 5.90 2.76
N GLY A 307 -9.58 6.13 2.23
CA GLY A 307 -10.08 7.46 1.88
C GLY A 307 -10.21 7.66 0.37
N GLU A 308 -10.37 8.90 -0.07
CA GLU A 308 -10.55 9.22 -1.49
C GLU A 308 -9.24 9.16 -2.28
N ASP A 309 -9.35 8.79 -3.56
CA ASP A 309 -8.21 8.71 -4.47
C ASP A 309 -8.05 10.02 -5.25
N GLU A 310 -7.39 10.99 -4.62
CA GLU A 310 -7.14 12.32 -5.18
C GLU A 310 -6.12 12.36 -6.32
N HIS A 311 -5.24 11.35 -6.44
CA HIS A 311 -4.12 11.36 -7.40
C HIS A 311 -4.61 11.47 -8.85
N ASP A 312 -4.01 12.40 -9.58
CA ASP A 312 -4.33 12.73 -10.97
C ASP A 312 -4.03 11.59 -11.93
N LEU A 313 -5.05 11.19 -12.70
CA LEU A 313 -4.90 10.19 -13.75
C LEU A 313 -4.79 10.86 -15.12
N PRO A 314 -3.85 10.43 -15.98
CA PRO A 314 -3.72 10.94 -17.34
C PRO A 314 -4.98 10.71 -18.16
N SER A 315 -5.17 11.51 -19.21
CA SER A 315 -6.37 11.55 -20.04
C SER A 315 -6.55 10.24 -20.83
N SER A 316 -7.78 9.92 -21.24
CA SER A 316 -8.11 8.72 -22.03
C SER A 316 -7.38 8.62 -23.38
N SER A 317 -6.83 9.73 -23.88
CA SER A 317 -5.97 9.82 -25.08
C SER A 317 -4.49 9.52 -24.82
N GLU A 318 -4.03 9.52 -23.56
CA GLU A 318 -2.61 9.49 -23.19
C GLU A 318 -2.15 8.05 -22.89
N THR A 319 -2.29 7.17 -23.89
CA THR A 319 -2.10 5.71 -23.79
C THR A 319 -0.75 5.29 -23.17
N SER A 320 0.33 6.04 -23.38
CA SER A 320 1.65 5.78 -22.78
C SER A 320 1.70 6.11 -21.28
N ALA A 321 1.08 7.21 -20.87
CA ALA A 321 0.96 7.58 -19.47
C ALA A 321 -0.01 6.64 -18.72
N LEU A 322 -1.14 6.28 -19.35
CA LEU A 322 -2.06 5.27 -18.80
C LEU A 322 -1.38 3.92 -18.57
N ARG A 323 -0.58 3.42 -19.53
CA ARG A 323 0.18 2.17 -19.34
C ARG A 323 1.19 2.27 -18.20
N THR A 324 1.77 3.45 -17.99
CA THR A 324 2.68 3.72 -16.87
C THR A 324 1.95 3.68 -15.52
N GLU A 325 0.73 4.24 -15.44
CA GLU A 325 -0.11 4.17 -14.23
C GLU A 325 -0.64 2.77 -13.93
N VAL A 326 -1.04 2.01 -14.95
CA VAL A 326 -1.41 0.59 -14.83
C VAL A 326 -0.22 -0.23 -14.31
N GLN A 327 0.99 0.00 -14.83
CA GLN A 327 2.20 -0.67 -14.35
C GLN A 327 2.59 -0.27 -12.92
N ARG A 328 2.42 1.01 -12.54
CA ARG A 328 2.60 1.50 -11.16
C ARG A 328 1.60 0.85 -10.19
N LEU A 329 0.33 0.74 -10.57
CA LEU A 329 -0.68 0.04 -9.77
C LEU A 329 -0.32 -1.44 -9.59
N SER A 330 0.08 -2.13 -10.67
CA SER A 330 0.52 -3.54 -10.58
C SER A 330 1.67 -3.72 -9.59
N GLN A 331 2.67 -2.84 -9.62
CA GLN A 331 3.76 -2.85 -8.63
C GLN A 331 3.27 -2.60 -7.20
N ALA A 332 2.32 -1.67 -6.99
CA ALA A 332 1.76 -1.36 -5.67
C ALA A 332 0.84 -2.47 -5.11
N ILE A 333 0.25 -3.30 -5.98
CA ILE A 333 -0.52 -4.49 -5.60
C ILE A 333 0.43 -5.63 -5.21
N HIS A 334 1.43 -5.93 -6.03
CA HIS A 334 2.38 -7.03 -5.84
C HIS A 334 3.51 -6.75 -4.82
N LEU A 335 3.43 -5.66 -4.05
CA LEU A 335 4.36 -5.39 -2.96
C LEU A 335 4.27 -6.51 -1.90
N PRO A 336 5.37 -7.19 -1.52
CA PRO A 336 5.31 -8.36 -0.64
C PRO A 336 4.73 -7.98 0.72
N SER A 337 3.67 -8.69 1.14
CA SER A 337 2.83 -8.31 2.29
C SER A 337 3.66 -8.03 3.55
N ALA A 338 3.75 -6.75 3.91
CA ALA A 338 4.58 -6.25 5.00
C ALA A 338 3.91 -6.46 6.38
N GLY A 339 3.49 -7.70 6.66
CA GLY A 339 2.61 -7.99 7.79
C GLY A 339 2.31 -9.47 8.04
N GLY A 340 3.32 -10.35 7.99
CA GLY A 340 3.36 -11.63 8.72
C GLY A 340 2.41 -12.78 8.31
N ILE A 341 1.27 -12.49 7.70
CA ILE A 341 0.27 -13.47 7.28
C ILE A 341 0.72 -14.11 5.94
N ARG A 342 0.59 -15.43 5.84
CA ARG A 342 0.98 -16.31 4.72
C ARG A 342 -0.05 -17.41 4.56
#